data_AF-A0A974ASN1-F1
#
_entry.id   AF-A0A974ASN1-F1
#
_cell.length_a   1.000
_cell.length_b   1.000
_cell.length_c   1.000
_cell.angle_alpha   90.00
_cell.angle_beta   90.00
_cell.angle_gamma   90.00
#
_symmetry.space_group_name_H-M   'P 1'
#
loop_
_entity.id
_entity.type
_entity.pdbx_description
1 polymer ?
#
loop_
_entity_poly.entity_id
_entity_poly.type
_entity_poly.pdbx_seq_one_letter_code
_entity_poly.pdbx_strand_id
1 'polypeptide(L)'
;MSVFYISDKAIQERVGILRDIARGLMSSGALPADRLVLREGRIPLLIQGYFLLNKAYKDWRIPAGQSNETVRIAALQAIAIVRFQPFMPLAPTAAKDLAEARCNEIFALVCGLGFLQRSLRLSGPDRIDFWLRVLDVMAAARAETLDPFIADLERGAPQPLATYALTIHPNDELAINSLISIFELVATPNDRLLG
;
A
#
# COMPACT_ATOMS: atom_id res chain seq x y z
N MET A 1 17.30 -20.99 8.11
CA MET A 1 16.17 -20.11 8.48
C MET A 1 16.74 -18.72 8.77
N SER A 2 16.41 -17.69 7.98
CA SER A 2 16.88 -16.33 8.30
C SER A 2 16.02 -15.74 9.41
N VAL A 3 16.64 -15.23 10.47
CA VAL A 3 15.93 -14.54 11.56
C VAL A 3 15.32 -13.27 10.98
N PHE A 4 13.99 -13.19 10.97
CA PHE A 4 13.27 -11.99 10.57
C PHE A 4 13.42 -10.93 11.65
N TYR A 5 14.37 -10.01 11.45
CA TYR A 5 14.62 -8.90 12.35
C TYR A 5 14.48 -7.58 11.60
N ILE A 6 13.60 -6.72 12.11
CA ILE A 6 13.46 -5.34 11.66
C ILE A 6 13.58 -4.47 12.89
N SER A 7 14.52 -3.53 12.86
CA SER A 7 14.70 -2.60 13.97
C SER A 7 13.49 -1.68 14.12
N ASP A 8 13.12 -1.37 15.36
CA ASP A 8 12.09 -0.37 15.66
C ASP A 8 12.40 0.98 15.00
N LYS A 9 13.68 1.34 14.91
CA LYS A 9 14.15 2.54 14.19
C LYS A 9 13.65 2.58 12.74
N ALA A 10 13.85 1.50 11.98
CA ALA A 10 13.39 1.41 10.59
C ALA A 10 11.85 1.47 10.46
N ILE A 11 11.11 0.95 11.44
CA ILE A 11 9.65 1.09 11.49
C ILE A 11 9.28 2.56 11.71
N GLN A 12 9.86 3.21 12.73
CA GLN A 12 9.55 4.60 13.07
C GLN A 12 9.93 5.58 11.95
N GLU A 13 11.06 5.37 11.27
CA GLU A 13 11.45 6.18 10.11
C GLU A 13 10.42 6.09 8.99
N ARG A 14 9.96 4.88 8.62
CA ARG A 14 8.91 4.71 7.62
C ARG A 14 7.56 5.27 8.07
N VAL A 15 7.22 5.15 9.35
CA VAL A 15 6.01 5.75 9.92
C VAL A 15 6.04 7.27 9.78
N GLY A 16 7.18 7.91 10.06
CA GLY A 16 7.37 9.35 9.89
C GLY A 16 7.11 9.78 8.44
N ILE A 17 7.78 9.13 7.49
CA ILE A 17 7.62 9.40 6.06
C ILE A 17 6.14 9.29 5.63
N LEU A 18 5.46 8.20 6.01
CA LEU A 18 4.07 7.99 5.63
C LEU A 18 3.10 9.00 6.28
N ARG A 19 3.36 9.41 7.52
CA ARG A 19 2.59 10.48 8.17
C ARG A 19 2.74 11.80 7.45
N ASP A 20 3.97 12.14 7.06
CA ASP A 20 4.24 13.40 6.36
C ASP A 20 3.57 13.44 4.99
N ILE A 21 3.62 12.33 4.24
CA ILE A 21 2.90 12.19 2.97
C ILE A 21 1.39 12.31 3.19
N ALA A 22 0.84 11.57 4.17
CA ALA A 22 -0.60 11.59 4.46
C ALA A 22 -1.11 13.00 4.81
N ARG A 23 -0.38 13.72 5.68
CA ARG A 23 -0.68 15.11 6.04
C ARG A 23 -0.52 16.05 4.85
N GLY A 24 0.51 15.85 4.03
CA GLY A 24 0.73 16.60 2.80
C GLY A 24 -0.42 16.48 1.80
N LEU A 25 -1.02 15.28 1.67
CA LEU A 25 -2.19 15.08 0.82
C LEU A 25 -3.41 15.84 1.33
N MET A 26 -3.63 15.89 2.65
CA MET A 26 -4.72 16.67 3.23
C MET A 26 -4.48 18.17 3.09
N SER A 27 -3.26 18.66 3.36
CA SER A 27 -2.95 20.09 3.34
C SER A 27 -2.90 20.69 1.93
N SER A 28 -2.51 19.91 0.93
CA SER A 28 -2.51 20.33 -0.48
C SER A 28 -3.90 20.33 -1.12
N GLY A 29 -4.92 19.79 -0.45
CA GLY A 29 -6.27 19.61 -0.99
C GLY A 29 -6.41 18.41 -1.94
N ALA A 30 -5.37 17.58 -2.09
CA ALA A 30 -5.46 16.34 -2.86
C ALA A 30 -6.43 15.32 -2.21
N LEU A 31 -6.52 15.34 -0.88
CA LEU A 31 -7.55 14.64 -0.11
C LEU A 31 -8.38 15.65 0.69
N PRO A 32 -9.72 15.53 0.72
CA PRO A 32 -10.59 16.50 1.37
C PRO A 32 -10.51 16.41 2.90
N ALA A 33 -9.71 17.28 3.51
CA ALA A 33 -9.43 17.28 4.94
C ALA A 33 -10.67 17.49 5.83
N ASP A 34 -11.70 18.15 5.30
CA ASP A 34 -12.98 18.41 5.96
C ASP A 34 -13.92 17.19 5.98
N ARG A 35 -13.62 16.17 5.16
CA ARG A 35 -14.47 14.97 4.99
C ARG A 35 -13.79 13.67 5.38
N LEU A 36 -12.49 13.72 5.68
CA LEU A 36 -11.69 12.55 6.02
C LEU A 36 -11.05 12.68 7.40
N VAL A 37 -10.92 11.55 8.09
CA VAL A 37 -10.14 11.44 9.32
C VAL A 37 -8.91 10.60 9.05
N LEU A 38 -7.73 11.17 9.29
CA LEU A 38 -6.47 10.43 9.33
C LEU A 38 -6.32 9.73 10.69
N ARG A 39 -6.42 8.40 10.71
CA ARG A 39 -6.18 7.56 11.88
C ARG A 39 -4.69 7.23 11.97
N GLU A 40 -3.89 8.18 12.46
CA GLU A 40 -2.42 8.04 12.52
C GLU A 40 -1.93 6.81 13.29
N GLY A 41 -2.73 6.28 14.23
CA GLY A 41 -2.44 5.03 14.95
C GLY A 41 -2.42 3.79 14.04
N ARG A 42 -3.04 3.85 12.85
CA ARG A 42 -3.01 2.76 11.86
C ARG A 42 -1.73 2.74 11.04
N ILE A 43 -0.95 3.82 11.00
CA ILE A 43 0.29 3.91 10.20
C ILE A 43 1.40 2.98 10.76
N PRO A 44 1.64 2.90 12.08
CA PRO A 44 2.55 1.88 12.60
C PRO A 44 2.12 0.46 12.24
N LEU A 45 0.82 0.15 12.35
CA LEU A 45 0.27 -1.17 12.07
C LEU A 45 0.43 -1.55 10.59
N LEU A 46 0.21 -0.61 9.67
CA LEU A 46 0.37 -0.87 8.24
C LEU A 46 1.84 -1.06 7.84
N ILE A 47 2.78 -0.40 8.52
CA ILE A 47 4.22 -0.63 8.30
C ILE A 47 4.62 -2.03 8.77
N GLN A 48 4.13 -2.44 9.94
CA GLN A 48 4.33 -3.80 10.46
C GLN A 48 3.73 -4.85 9.51
N GLY A 49 2.48 -4.63 9.06
CA GLY A 49 1.82 -5.47 8.08
C GLY A 49 2.58 -5.57 6.76
N TYR A 50 3.06 -4.45 6.21
CA TYR A 50 3.94 -4.46 5.03
C TYR A 50 5.16 -5.37 5.21
N PHE A 51 5.83 -5.26 6.37
CA PHE A 51 7.02 -6.06 6.62
C PHE A 51 6.72 -7.56 6.70
N LEU A 52 5.62 -7.92 7.37
CA LEU A 52 5.13 -9.30 7.42
C LEU A 52 4.76 -9.82 6.03
N LEU A 53 4.06 -9.02 5.22
CA LEU A 53 3.70 -9.35 3.85
C LEU A 53 4.93 -9.53 2.96
N ASN A 54 5.93 -8.66 3.10
CA ASN A 54 7.20 -8.76 2.36
C ASN A 54 8.01 -10.00 2.75
N LYS A 55 7.96 -10.42 4.02
CA LYS A 55 8.55 -11.70 4.45
C LYS A 55 7.84 -12.87 3.75
N ALA A 56 6.52 -12.94 3.88
CA ALA A 56 5.71 -14.00 3.26
C ALA A 56 5.93 -14.08 1.74
N TYR A 57 6.01 -12.92 1.08
CA TYR A 57 6.29 -12.84 -0.34
C TYR A 57 7.67 -13.40 -0.70
N LYS A 58 8.71 -13.06 0.07
CA LYS A 58 10.08 -13.58 -0.16
C LYS A 58 10.16 -15.09 0.03
N ASP A 59 9.40 -15.62 1.00
CA ASP A 59 9.34 -17.06 1.26
C ASP A 59 8.56 -17.79 0.16
N TRP A 60 7.50 -17.18 -0.39
CA TRP A 60 6.70 -17.71 -1.50
C TRP A 60 7.47 -17.69 -2.84
N ARG A 61 8.16 -16.59 -3.15
CA ARG A 61 9.01 -16.46 -4.34
C ARG A 61 10.41 -17.05 -4.09
N ILE A 62 10.51 -18.38 -4.23
CA ILE A 62 11.77 -19.11 -4.50
C ILE A 62 12.52 -18.37 -5.63
N PRO A 63 13.87 -18.20 -5.62
CA PRO A 63 14.57 -17.19 -6.43
C PRO A 63 14.49 -17.48 -7.93
N ALA A 64 13.37 -17.13 -8.53
CA ALA A 64 13.08 -17.17 -9.96
C ALA A 64 12.30 -15.89 -10.28
N GLY A 65 13.01 -14.96 -10.90
CA GLY A 65 12.55 -13.61 -11.23
C GLY A 65 12.84 -12.61 -10.12
N GLN A 66 13.98 -11.92 -10.23
CA GLN A 66 14.21 -10.68 -9.48
C GLN A 66 13.27 -9.62 -10.06
N SER A 67 12.02 -9.54 -9.57
CA SER A 67 11.27 -8.30 -9.71
C SER A 67 12.10 -7.19 -9.06
N ASN A 68 12.11 -6.01 -9.67
CA ASN A 68 12.86 -4.87 -9.14
C ASN A 68 12.44 -4.65 -7.67
N GLU A 69 13.41 -4.67 -6.76
CA GLU A 69 13.16 -4.58 -5.32
C GLU A 69 12.28 -3.38 -4.96
N THR A 70 12.51 -2.23 -5.62
CA THR A 70 11.72 -1.02 -5.43
C THR A 70 10.27 -1.20 -5.86
N VAL A 71 10.03 -1.90 -6.97
CA VAL A 71 8.67 -2.19 -7.47
C VAL A 71 7.93 -3.12 -6.53
N ARG A 72 8.59 -4.20 -6.08
CA ARG A 72 8.03 -5.10 -5.07
C ARG A 72 7.66 -4.33 -3.80
N ILE A 73 8.57 -3.49 -3.30
CA ILE A 73 8.32 -2.69 -2.10
C ILE A 73 7.11 -1.78 -2.30
N ALA A 74 7.03 -1.07 -3.44
CA ALA A 74 5.91 -0.21 -3.77
C ALA A 74 4.57 -0.96 -3.77
N ALA A 75 4.51 -2.12 -4.44
CA ALA A 75 3.29 -2.92 -4.57
C ALA A 75 2.83 -3.45 -3.20
N LEU A 76 3.73 -4.08 -2.44
CA LEU A 76 3.38 -4.63 -1.13
C LEU A 76 3.02 -3.54 -0.12
N GLN A 77 3.67 -2.38 -0.18
CA GLN A 77 3.33 -1.23 0.66
C GLN A 77 1.94 -0.68 0.32
N ALA A 78 1.60 -0.60 -0.97
CA ALA A 78 0.28 -0.16 -1.41
C ALA A 78 -0.82 -1.11 -0.90
N ILE A 79 -0.62 -2.42 -1.02
CA ILE A 79 -1.54 -3.44 -0.49
C ILE A 79 -1.72 -3.29 1.02
N ALA A 80 -0.62 -3.12 1.77
CA ALA A 80 -0.70 -2.91 3.21
C ALA A 80 -1.48 -1.63 3.56
N ILE A 81 -1.26 -0.53 2.84
CA ILE A 81 -2.00 0.72 3.06
C ILE A 81 -3.51 0.49 2.87
N VAL A 82 -3.91 -0.14 1.77
CA VAL A 82 -5.32 -0.41 1.47
C VAL A 82 -5.94 -1.37 2.47
N ARG A 83 -5.18 -2.34 2.99
CA ARG A 83 -5.67 -3.25 4.03
C ARG A 83 -5.94 -2.54 5.35
N PHE A 84 -5.03 -1.68 5.79
CA PHE A 84 -5.14 -1.03 7.10
C PHE A 84 -5.97 0.26 7.07
N GLN A 85 -6.16 0.88 5.91
CA GLN A 85 -7.03 2.05 5.71
C GLN A 85 -6.78 3.19 6.73
N PRO A 86 -5.64 3.89 6.65
CA PRO A 86 -5.34 5.00 7.57
C PRO A 86 -6.29 6.19 7.41
N PHE A 87 -6.92 6.38 6.24
CA PHE A 87 -7.96 7.39 6.04
C PHE A 87 -9.35 6.77 6.18
N MET A 88 -10.24 7.46 6.89
CA MET A 88 -11.64 7.09 7.01
C MET A 88 -12.53 8.26 6.59
N PRO A 89 -13.46 8.07 5.64
CA PRO A 89 -14.49 9.07 5.40
C PRO A 89 -15.35 9.30 6.64
N LEU A 90 -15.75 10.55 6.88
CA LEU A 90 -16.69 10.90 7.95
C LEU A 90 -18.07 10.29 7.71
N ALA A 91 -18.47 10.16 6.44
CA ALA A 91 -19.71 9.50 6.03
C ALA A 91 -19.41 8.42 4.96
N PRO A 92 -18.97 7.22 5.36
CA PRO A 92 -18.51 6.17 4.42
C PRO A 92 -19.53 5.76 3.35
N THR A 93 -20.83 5.85 3.66
CA THR A 93 -21.92 5.49 2.74
C THR A 93 -22.40 6.66 1.87
N ALA A 94 -21.84 7.86 2.05
CA ALA A 94 -22.28 9.08 1.39
C ALA A 94 -21.10 9.89 0.84
N ALA A 95 -20.04 9.20 0.40
CA ALA A 95 -18.89 9.84 -0.24
C ALA A 95 -19.34 10.66 -1.45
N LYS A 96 -18.90 11.92 -1.54
CA LYS A 96 -19.38 12.86 -2.58
C LYS A 96 -18.54 12.82 -3.85
N ASP A 97 -17.29 12.37 -3.75
CA ASP A 97 -16.36 12.30 -4.87
C ASP A 97 -15.38 11.12 -4.74
N LEU A 98 -14.56 10.95 -5.79
CA LEU A 98 -13.55 9.91 -5.88
C LEU A 98 -12.47 10.05 -4.79
N ALA A 99 -12.06 11.28 -4.47
CA ALA A 99 -10.99 11.52 -3.50
C ALA A 99 -11.41 11.07 -2.10
N GLU A 100 -12.67 11.27 -1.73
CA GLU A 100 -13.27 10.76 -0.51
C GLU A 100 -13.46 9.23 -0.57
N ALA A 101 -14.00 8.71 -1.66
CA ALA A 101 -14.34 7.29 -1.81
C ALA A 101 -13.11 6.37 -1.92
N ARG A 102 -12.00 6.86 -2.49
CA ARG A 102 -10.77 6.10 -2.78
C ARG A 102 -9.54 6.70 -2.06
N CYS A 103 -9.75 7.35 -0.92
CA CYS A 103 -8.68 8.07 -0.21
C CYS A 103 -7.47 7.19 0.15
N ASN A 104 -7.69 5.92 0.51
CA ASN A 104 -6.61 5.00 0.87
C ASN A 104 -5.85 4.49 -0.36
N GLU A 105 -6.54 4.22 -1.47
CA GLU A 105 -5.95 3.81 -2.73
C GLU A 105 -5.15 4.97 -3.35
N ILE A 106 -5.65 6.21 -3.27
CA ILE A 106 -4.92 7.41 -3.68
C ILE A 106 -3.65 7.57 -2.84
N PHE A 107 -3.76 7.43 -1.51
CA PHE A 107 -2.60 7.48 -0.63
C PHE A 107 -1.59 6.37 -0.93
N ALA A 108 -2.07 5.13 -1.15
CA ALA A 108 -1.27 3.99 -1.53
C ALA A 108 -0.53 4.22 -2.85
N LEU A 109 -1.23 4.75 -3.85
CA LEU A 109 -0.68 5.07 -5.16
C LEU A 109 0.40 6.16 -5.07
N VAL A 110 0.15 7.24 -4.34
CA VAL A 110 1.14 8.31 -4.13
C VAL A 110 2.39 7.77 -3.45
N CYS A 111 2.24 6.94 -2.42
CA CYS A 111 3.38 6.29 -1.77
C CYS A 111 4.15 5.37 -2.74
N GLY A 112 3.42 4.55 -3.49
CA GLY A 112 4.00 3.65 -4.50
C GLY A 112 4.80 4.41 -5.56
N LEU A 113 4.23 5.46 -6.14
CA LEU A 113 4.91 6.33 -7.11
C LEU A 113 6.13 7.03 -6.50
N GLY A 114 6.06 7.42 -5.23
CA GLY A 114 7.19 7.98 -4.48
C GLY A 114 8.38 7.02 -4.44
N PHE A 115 8.16 5.73 -4.15
CA PHE A 115 9.22 4.72 -4.21
C PHE A 115 9.82 4.59 -5.61
N LEU A 116 8.98 4.68 -6.65
CA LEU A 116 9.41 4.59 -8.04
C LEU A 116 10.03 5.90 -8.57
N GLN A 117 10.07 6.96 -7.77
CA GLN A 117 10.47 8.31 -8.18
C GLN A 117 9.69 8.80 -9.41
N ARG A 118 8.40 8.49 -9.45
CA ARG A 118 7.46 8.90 -10.50
C ARG A 118 6.41 9.85 -9.93
N SER A 119 5.77 10.61 -10.81
CA SER A 119 4.68 11.51 -10.45
C SER A 119 3.40 11.08 -11.14
N LEU A 120 2.27 11.28 -10.49
CA LEU A 120 0.96 11.07 -11.07
C LEU A 120 0.71 12.13 -12.16
N ARG A 121 0.50 11.69 -13.41
CA ARG A 121 0.15 12.56 -14.54
C ARG A 121 -1.25 12.22 -15.04
N LEU A 122 -2.17 13.17 -14.93
CA LEU A 122 -3.57 13.05 -15.36
C LEU A 122 -3.82 13.74 -16.71
N SER A 123 -2.89 13.61 -17.67
CA SER A 123 -2.94 14.28 -18.97
C SER A 123 -3.80 13.50 -19.98
N GLY A 124 -5.12 13.63 -19.85
CA GLY A 124 -6.09 13.13 -20.82
C GLY A 124 -6.85 11.86 -20.40
N PRO A 125 -7.92 11.51 -21.15
CA PRO A 125 -8.87 10.47 -20.74
C PRO A 125 -8.25 9.09 -20.54
N ASP A 126 -7.36 8.64 -21.45
CA ASP A 126 -6.75 7.31 -21.37
C ASP A 126 -5.89 7.13 -20.12
N ARG A 127 -5.20 8.19 -19.69
CA ARG A 127 -4.39 8.18 -18.48
C ARG A 127 -5.24 8.19 -17.23
N ILE A 128 -6.33 8.96 -17.24
CA ILE A 128 -7.29 8.97 -16.15
C ILE A 128 -7.88 7.56 -16.00
N ASP A 129 -8.34 6.94 -17.10
CA ASP A 129 -8.85 5.58 -17.11
C ASP A 129 -7.83 4.56 -16.60
N PHE A 130 -6.57 4.66 -17.05
CA PHE A 130 -5.49 3.82 -16.54
C PHE A 130 -5.37 3.92 -15.01
N TRP A 131 -5.27 5.13 -14.46
CA TRP A 131 -5.12 5.29 -13.01
C TRP A 131 -6.38 4.85 -12.24
N LEU A 132 -7.58 5.07 -12.78
CA LEU A 132 -8.82 4.55 -12.19
C LEU A 132 -8.79 3.02 -12.09
N ARG A 133 -8.35 2.32 -13.15
CA ARG A 133 -8.17 0.86 -13.12
C ARG A 133 -7.13 0.42 -12.10
N VAL A 134 -6.04 1.18 -11.93
CA VAL A 134 -5.04 0.89 -10.88
C VAL A 134 -5.68 1.02 -9.49
N LEU A 135 -6.51 2.04 -9.26
CA LEU A 135 -7.25 2.17 -8.00
C LEU A 135 -8.22 1.00 -7.79
N ASP A 136 -8.87 0.50 -8.84
CA ASP A 136 -9.77 -0.66 -8.73
C ASP A 136 -9.03 -1.96 -8.39
N VAL A 137 -7.84 -2.17 -8.98
CA VAL A 137 -6.96 -3.30 -8.60
C VAL A 137 -6.55 -3.20 -7.14
N MET A 138 -6.18 -2.01 -6.68
CA MET A 138 -5.85 -1.75 -5.28
C MET A 138 -7.05 -2.01 -4.36
N ALA A 139 -8.23 -1.49 -4.70
CA ALA A 139 -9.45 -1.66 -3.91
C ALA A 139 -9.91 -3.13 -3.83
N ALA A 140 -9.58 -3.95 -4.83
CA ALA A 140 -9.85 -5.38 -4.83
C ALA A 140 -8.84 -6.18 -3.97
N ALA A 141 -7.69 -5.61 -3.61
CA ALA A 141 -6.68 -6.28 -2.81
C ALA A 141 -7.14 -6.43 -1.36
N ARG A 142 -7.35 -7.67 -0.93
CA ARG A 142 -7.83 -7.99 0.42
C ARG A 142 -6.71 -8.20 1.43
N ALA A 143 -5.53 -8.62 0.98
CA ALA A 143 -4.39 -8.93 1.84
C ALA A 143 -4.75 -9.94 2.94
N GLU A 144 -5.45 -11.00 2.59
CA GLU A 144 -5.88 -12.09 3.50
C GLU A 144 -4.67 -12.78 4.17
N THR A 145 -3.50 -12.71 3.53
CA THR A 145 -2.19 -13.07 4.11
C THR A 145 -1.97 -12.45 5.49
N LEU A 146 -2.49 -11.22 5.72
CA LEU A 146 -2.32 -10.47 6.95
C LEU A 146 -3.39 -10.75 8.01
N ASP A 147 -4.39 -11.58 7.71
CA ASP A 147 -5.50 -11.86 8.62
C ASP A 147 -5.08 -12.41 9.99
N PRO A 148 -4.08 -13.32 10.10
CA PRO A 148 -3.63 -13.77 11.41
C PRO A 148 -3.09 -12.63 12.28
N PHE A 149 -2.36 -11.69 11.70
CA PHE A 149 -1.84 -10.51 12.40
C PHE A 149 -2.96 -9.55 12.80
N ILE A 150 -3.92 -9.31 11.89
CA ILE A 150 -5.07 -8.44 12.15
C ILE A 150 -5.96 -9.03 13.25
N ALA A 151 -6.21 -10.34 13.23
CA ALA A 151 -7.00 -11.03 14.25
C ALA A 151 -6.36 -10.89 15.65
N ASP A 152 -5.04 -10.98 15.76
CA ASP A 152 -4.35 -10.78 17.04
C ASP A 152 -4.42 -9.33 17.52
N LEU A 153 -4.33 -8.34 16.61
CA LEU A 153 -4.54 -6.94 16.94
C LEU A 153 -5.96 -6.68 17.46
N GLU A 154 -6.98 -7.24 16.80
CA GLU A 154 -8.38 -7.10 17.18
C GLU A 154 -8.70 -7.76 18.52
N ARG A 155 -8.00 -8.85 18.85
CA ARG A 155 -8.06 -9.51 20.17
C ARG A 155 -7.30 -8.78 21.26
N GLY A 156 -6.56 -7.72 20.93
CA GLY A 156 -5.69 -7.01 21.88
C GLY A 156 -4.49 -7.84 22.35
N ALA A 157 -4.08 -8.84 21.56
CA ALA A 157 -3.00 -9.77 21.89
C ALA A 157 -1.90 -9.80 20.80
N PRO A 158 -1.34 -8.63 20.39
CA PRO A 158 -0.32 -8.59 19.34
C PRO A 158 0.91 -9.40 19.75
N GLN A 159 1.38 -10.23 18.84
CA GLN A 159 2.63 -10.98 19.03
C GLN A 159 3.82 -10.21 18.44
N PRO A 160 5.06 -10.49 18.87
CA PRO A 160 6.24 -9.95 18.22
C PRO A 160 6.27 -10.33 16.73
N LEU A 161 6.63 -9.41 15.82
CA LEU A 161 6.55 -9.68 14.37
C LEU A 161 7.28 -10.95 13.90
N ALA A 162 8.37 -11.32 14.59
CA ALA A 162 9.15 -12.52 14.29
C ALA A 162 8.38 -13.83 14.50
N THR A 163 7.34 -13.85 15.33
CA THR A 163 6.53 -15.06 15.61
C THR A 163 5.56 -15.38 14.48
N TYR A 164 5.20 -14.41 13.65
CA TYR A 164 4.32 -14.63 12.52
C TYR A 164 5.05 -15.38 11.40
N ALA A 165 4.52 -16.57 11.08
CA ALA A 165 4.92 -17.39 9.95
C ALA A 165 3.81 -17.37 8.88
N LEU A 166 3.65 -16.21 8.23
CA LEU A 166 2.63 -16.02 7.20
C LEU A 166 3.07 -16.64 5.89
N THR A 167 2.11 -17.22 5.17
CA THR A 167 2.27 -17.68 3.78
C THR A 167 1.35 -16.85 2.91
N ILE A 168 1.79 -16.49 1.70
CA ILE A 168 0.94 -15.74 0.76
C ILE A 168 -0.36 -16.52 0.54
N HIS A 169 -1.48 -15.88 0.79
CA HIS A 169 -2.79 -16.46 0.55
C HIS A 169 -3.07 -16.52 -0.96
N PRO A 170 -3.66 -17.60 -1.50
CA PRO A 170 -3.94 -17.73 -2.94
C PRO A 170 -4.76 -16.55 -3.51
N ASN A 171 -5.67 -15.98 -2.72
CA ASN A 171 -6.47 -14.83 -3.15
C ASN A 171 -5.65 -13.54 -3.30
N ASP A 172 -4.49 -13.44 -2.65
CA ASP A 172 -3.62 -12.27 -2.72
C ASP A 172 -2.60 -12.37 -3.87
N GLU A 173 -2.29 -13.57 -4.35
CA GLU A 173 -1.27 -13.79 -5.39
C GLU A 173 -1.52 -12.96 -6.64
N LEU A 174 -2.77 -12.94 -7.12
CA LEU A 174 -3.17 -12.20 -8.30
C LEU A 174 -3.01 -10.69 -8.09
N ALA A 175 -3.47 -10.16 -6.96
CA ALA A 175 -3.39 -8.73 -6.66
C ALA A 175 -1.93 -8.27 -6.53
N ILE A 176 -1.10 -9.07 -5.83
CA ILE A 176 0.33 -8.81 -5.68
C ILE A 176 1.04 -8.80 -7.04
N ASN A 177 0.87 -9.86 -7.84
CA ASN A 177 1.51 -9.95 -9.15
C ASN A 177 1.02 -8.83 -10.10
N SER A 178 -0.28 -8.51 -10.08
CA SER A 178 -0.85 -7.45 -10.91
C SER A 178 -0.25 -6.09 -10.57
N LEU A 179 -0.17 -5.74 -9.28
CA LEU A 179 0.42 -4.47 -8.86
C LEU A 179 1.92 -4.40 -9.13
N ILE A 180 2.66 -5.50 -8.98
CA ILE A 180 4.07 -5.57 -9.37
C ILE A 180 4.20 -5.30 -10.87
N SER A 181 3.46 -5.98 -11.74
CA SER A 181 3.54 -5.77 -13.19
C SER A 181 3.13 -4.36 -13.61
N ILE A 182 2.10 -3.78 -13.00
CA ILE A 182 1.71 -2.38 -13.23
C ILE A 182 2.84 -1.44 -12.84
N PHE A 183 3.45 -1.63 -11.67
CA PHE A 183 4.54 -0.77 -11.21
C PHE A 183 5.84 -0.99 -11.98
N GLU A 184 6.10 -2.17 -12.54
CA GLU A 184 7.18 -2.40 -13.50
C GLU A 184 6.95 -1.57 -14.77
N LEU A 185 5.72 -1.57 -15.30
CA LEU A 185 5.35 -0.76 -16.46
C LEU A 185 5.55 0.74 -16.20
N VAL A 186 5.13 1.23 -15.02
CA VAL A 186 5.29 2.63 -14.60
C VAL A 186 6.75 3.00 -14.33
N ALA A 187 7.56 2.06 -13.81
CA ALA A 187 8.98 2.29 -13.57
C ALA A 187 9.76 2.40 -14.88
N THR A 188 9.32 1.71 -15.94
CA THR A 188 9.99 1.70 -17.24
C THR A 188 9.97 3.11 -17.87
N PRO A 189 11.11 3.66 -18.31
CA PRO A 189 11.19 4.99 -18.93
C PRO A 189 10.67 5.00 -20.38
N ASN A 190 9.45 4.51 -20.60
CA ASN A 190 8.80 4.58 -21.92
C ASN A 190 7.96 5.86 -22.02
N ASP A 191 8.43 6.81 -22.83
CA ASP A 191 7.76 8.10 -23.10
C ASP A 191 6.32 7.98 -23.58
N ARG A 192 5.90 6.86 -24.17
CA ARG A 192 4.49 6.66 -24.57
C ARG A 192 3.55 6.54 -23.36
N LEU A 193 4.08 5.99 -22.27
CA LEU A 193 3.56 5.94 -20.90
C LEU A 193 3.54 7.26 -20.13
N LEU A 194 4.32 8.29 -20.50
CA LEU A 194 4.53 9.48 -19.62
C LEU A 194 4.61 10.84 -20.33
N GLY A 195 4.69 10.87 -21.66
CA GLY A 195 4.59 12.06 -22.53
C GLY A 195 3.16 12.53 -22.79
#